data_AF-A0A819V8D9-F1
#
_entry.id   AF-A0A819V8D9-F1
#
_cell.length_a   1.000
_cell.length_b   1.000
_cell.length_c   1.000
_cell.angle_alpha   90.00
_cell.angle_beta   90.00
_cell.angle_gamma   90.00
#
_symmetry.space_group_name_H-M   'P 1'
#
loop_
_entity.id
_entity.type
_entity.pdbx_description
1 polymer ?
#
loop_
_entity_poly.entity_id
_entity_poly.type
_entity_poly.pdbx_seq_one_letter_code
_entity_poly.pdbx_strand_id
1 'polypeptide(L)'
;MMMIILSQQNNITIDGQYLEWQSAQINGSELDAVRSVCQALTNSNIVGIVGPELSSQTPIIAEYGEKVGIPIVSYSATDPDLFNRSIYPAFYRTVPSDSAATIAIIKLFIRFQWSSCILIYQNDAFGIDGSNAINNAFNNNNLTVVNQIMFNIDTLTF
;
A
#
# COMPACT_ATOMS: atom_id res chain seq x y z
N MET A 1 19.06 2.78 -15.01
CA MET A 1 19.29 2.98 -16.47
C MET A 1 18.01 3.39 -17.22
N MET A 2 16.87 2.73 -17.03
CA MET A 2 15.64 3.03 -17.81
C MET A 2 15.04 4.43 -17.56
N MET A 3 15.09 4.95 -16.32
CA MET A 3 14.44 6.23 -15.98
C MET A 3 15.12 7.46 -16.60
N ILE A 4 16.46 7.47 -16.66
CA ILE A 4 17.22 8.56 -17.28
C ILE A 4 16.90 8.64 -18.78
N ILE A 5 16.88 7.50 -19.46
CA ILE A 5 16.56 7.42 -20.89
C ILE A 5 15.12 7.89 -21.13
N LEU A 6 14.17 7.47 -20.28
CA LEU A 6 12.78 7.89 -20.41
C LEU A 6 12.59 9.39 -20.16
N SER A 7 13.29 9.93 -19.15
CA SER A 7 13.29 11.36 -18.82
C SER A 7 13.85 12.20 -19.97
N GLN A 8 14.94 11.76 -20.60
CA GLN A 8 15.52 12.41 -21.77
C GLN A 8 14.60 12.30 -23.00
N GLN A 9 14.05 11.12 -23.29
CA GLN A 9 13.16 10.90 -24.44
C GLN A 9 11.87 11.72 -24.35
N ASN A 10 11.34 11.92 -23.14
CA ASN A 10 10.11 12.67 -22.90
C ASN A 10 10.36 14.12 -22.45
N ASN A 11 11.62 14.57 -22.45
CA ASN A 11 12.04 15.91 -22.00
C ASN A 11 11.50 16.30 -20.60
N ILE A 12 11.48 15.35 -19.67
CA ILE A 12 11.02 15.55 -18.31
C ILE A 12 12.20 16.02 -17.47
N THR A 13 12.15 17.26 -16.98
CA THR A 13 13.19 17.86 -16.13
C THR A 13 12.59 18.52 -14.90
N ILE A 14 13.37 18.57 -13.82
CA ILE A 14 13.09 19.38 -12.63
C ILE A 14 14.30 20.29 -12.43
N ASP A 15 14.06 21.60 -12.34
CA ASP A 15 15.10 22.63 -12.24
C ASP A 15 16.20 22.52 -13.32
N GLY A 16 15.79 22.11 -14.54
CA GLY A 16 16.69 21.93 -15.67
C GLY A 16 17.55 20.66 -15.64
N GLN A 17 17.33 19.77 -14.66
CA GLN A 17 18.02 18.49 -14.54
C GLN A 17 17.10 17.33 -14.93
N TYR A 18 17.65 16.33 -15.61
CA TYR A 18 16.93 15.08 -15.90
C TYR A 18 16.78 14.25 -14.63
N LEU A 19 15.71 13.45 -14.58
CA LEU A 19 15.44 12.59 -13.45
C LEU A 19 16.33 11.35 -13.48
N GLU A 20 16.95 11.08 -12.34
CA GLU A 20 17.66 9.84 -12.07
C GLU A 20 16.85 8.93 -11.15
N TRP A 21 17.28 7.67 -11.04
CA TRP A 21 16.62 6.69 -10.18
C TRP A 21 17.64 5.93 -9.35
N GLN A 22 17.33 5.79 -8.06
CA GLN A 22 18.05 4.93 -7.13
C GLN A 22 17.10 3.84 -6.66
N SER A 23 17.55 2.58 -6.73
CA SER A 23 16.80 1.44 -6.24
C SER A 23 17.35 0.97 -4.90
N ALA A 24 16.46 0.61 -3.99
CA ALA A 24 16.80 -0.07 -2.75
C ALA A 24 15.96 -1.35 -2.61
N GLN A 25 16.55 -2.40 -2.03
CA GLN A 25 15.85 -3.63 -1.71
C GLN A 25 15.46 -3.62 -0.23
N ILE A 26 14.20 -3.90 0.05
CA ILE A 26 13.62 -3.84 1.39
C ILE A 26 13.21 -5.22 1.93
N ASN A 27 13.24 -6.28 1.11
CA ASN A 27 13.02 -7.68 1.51
C ASN A 27 11.79 -7.92 2.43
N GLY A 28 10.72 -7.15 2.26
CA GLY A 28 9.55 -7.23 3.13
C GLY A 28 9.70 -6.58 4.52
N SER A 29 10.88 -6.08 4.87
CA SER A 29 11.20 -5.46 6.16
C SER A 29 10.88 -3.96 6.19
N GLU A 30 10.06 -3.55 7.16
CA GLU A 30 9.76 -2.13 7.43
C GLU A 30 11.02 -1.35 7.85
N LEU A 31 11.90 -1.97 8.62
CA LEU A 31 13.16 -1.37 9.06
C LEU A 31 14.11 -1.13 7.89
N ASP A 32 14.19 -2.07 6.96
CA ASP A 32 15.02 -1.90 5.76
C ASP A 32 14.44 -0.85 4.82
N ALA A 33 13.11 -0.69 4.77
CA ALA A 33 12.47 0.40 4.06
C ALA A 33 12.85 1.77 4.63
N VAL A 34 12.74 1.96 5.95
CA VAL A 34 13.13 3.21 6.61
C VAL A 34 14.61 3.49 6.40
N ARG A 35 15.47 2.48 6.61
CA ARG A 35 16.92 2.62 6.44
C ARG A 35 17.28 3.04 5.02
N SER A 36 16.63 2.43 4.03
CA SER A 36 16.86 2.74 2.61
C SER A 36 16.49 4.17 2.27
N VAL A 37 15.32 4.63 2.75
CA VAL A 37 14.88 6.02 2.53
C VAL A 37 15.82 7.01 3.21
N CYS A 38 16.18 6.79 4.48
CA CYS A 38 17.13 7.64 5.21
C CYS A 38 18.49 7.74 4.50
N GLN A 39 19.01 6.62 3.97
CA GLN A 39 20.27 6.61 3.21
C GLN A 39 20.15 7.39 1.90
N ALA A 40 19.04 7.24 1.17
CA ALA A 40 18.81 7.96 -0.07
C ALA A 40 18.72 9.48 0.15
N LEU A 41 17.99 9.92 1.20
CA LEU A 41 17.88 11.35 1.54
C LEU A 41 19.19 11.97 2.00
N THR A 42 20.08 11.18 2.60
CA THR A 42 21.39 11.68 3.06
C THR A 42 22.36 11.89 1.90
N ASN A 43 22.29 11.02 0.88
CA ASN A 43 23.29 10.95 -0.17
C ASN A 43 22.89 11.71 -1.45
N SER A 44 21.63 12.13 -1.59
CA SER A 44 21.10 12.68 -2.85
C SER A 44 19.88 13.57 -2.63
N ASN A 45 19.63 14.46 -3.58
CA ASN A 45 18.45 15.31 -3.58
C ASN A 45 17.24 14.54 -4.15
N ILE A 46 16.51 13.86 -3.27
CA ILE A 46 15.32 13.08 -3.66
C ILE A 46 14.10 13.99 -3.75
N VAL A 47 13.41 13.93 -4.89
CA VAL A 47 12.20 14.72 -5.18
C VAL A 47 10.89 13.92 -5.05
N GLY A 48 11.00 12.61 -4.87
CA GLY A 48 9.87 11.70 -4.78
C GLY A 48 10.31 10.27 -4.53
N ILE A 49 9.43 9.46 -3.95
CA ILE A 49 9.66 8.04 -3.67
C ILE A 49 8.58 7.24 -4.41
N VAL A 50 8.97 6.20 -5.13
CA VAL A 50 8.04 5.21 -5.69
C VAL A 50 8.17 3.91 -4.92
N GLY A 51 7.04 3.40 -4.43
CA GLY A 51 6.96 2.36 -3.40
C GLY A 51 6.42 2.93 -2.07
N PRO A 52 6.50 2.17 -0.96
CA PRO A 52 6.96 0.78 -0.88
C PRO A 52 5.96 -0.20 -1.53
N GLU A 53 6.37 -1.46 -1.65
CA GLU A 53 5.57 -2.52 -2.30
C GLU A 53 4.43 -3.00 -1.39
N LEU A 54 4.72 -3.25 -0.12
CA LEU A 54 3.74 -3.80 0.83
C LEU A 54 2.97 -2.69 1.53
N SER A 55 1.67 -2.93 1.74
CA SER A 55 0.85 -2.01 2.52
C SER A 55 1.36 -1.87 3.96
N SER A 56 1.86 -2.94 4.58
CA SER A 56 2.45 -2.92 5.93
C SER A 56 3.61 -1.93 6.07
N GLN A 57 4.44 -1.81 5.04
CA GLN A 57 5.58 -0.89 5.01
C GLN A 57 5.18 0.55 4.73
N THR A 58 3.99 0.77 4.16
CA THR A 58 3.61 2.09 3.64
C THR A 58 3.40 3.14 4.72
N PRO A 59 2.73 2.87 5.86
CA PRO A 59 2.47 3.87 6.90
C PRO A 59 3.73 4.61 7.37
N ILE A 60 4.79 3.87 7.70
CA ILE A 60 6.02 4.47 8.25
C ILE A 60 6.76 5.31 7.20
N ILE A 61 6.77 4.86 5.94
CA ILE A 61 7.40 5.62 4.85
C ILE A 61 6.55 6.84 4.51
N ALA A 62 5.22 6.71 4.44
CA ALA A 62 4.28 7.80 4.18
C ALA A 62 4.37 8.93 5.21
N GLU A 63 4.36 8.59 6.50
CA GLU A 63 4.52 9.55 7.59
C GLU A 63 5.90 10.24 7.53
N TYR A 64 6.94 9.49 7.19
CA TYR A 64 8.28 10.05 7.06
C TYR A 64 8.38 11.01 5.86
N GLY A 65 7.87 10.61 4.70
CA GLY A 65 7.84 11.44 3.49
C GLY A 65 7.08 12.75 3.71
N GLU A 66 5.95 12.71 4.43
CA GLU A 66 5.26 13.92 4.84
C GLU A 66 6.16 14.86 5.67
N LYS A 67 6.84 14.34 6.68
CA LYS A 67 7.72 15.15 7.55
C LYS A 67 8.85 15.84 6.80
N VAL A 68 9.35 15.23 5.72
CA VAL A 68 10.43 15.78 4.89
C VAL A 68 9.93 16.46 3.62
N GLY A 69 8.60 16.53 3.40
CA GLY A 69 7.99 17.19 2.24
C GLY A 69 8.17 16.45 0.92
N ILE A 70 8.37 15.13 0.95
CA ILE A 70 8.61 14.30 -0.24
C ILE A 70 7.36 13.47 -0.56
N PRO A 71 6.80 13.57 -1.78
CA PRO A 71 5.65 12.77 -2.18
C PRO A 71 6.03 11.30 -2.35
N ILE A 72 5.12 10.42 -1.94
CA ILE A 72 5.28 8.97 -2.05
C ILE A 72 4.19 8.41 -2.94
N VAL A 73 4.57 7.57 -3.90
CA VAL A 73 3.64 6.90 -4.81
C VAL A 73 3.84 5.39 -4.75
N SER A 74 2.97 4.67 -4.06
CA SER A 74 3.01 3.20 -4.09
C SER A 74 2.34 2.65 -5.36
N TYR A 75 2.92 1.60 -5.93
CA TYR A 75 2.39 0.91 -7.11
C TYR A 75 1.63 -0.37 -6.77
N SER A 76 1.55 -0.76 -5.49
CA SER A 76 0.97 -2.04 -5.07
C SER A 76 0.30 -2.03 -3.69
N ALA A 77 0.46 -0.99 -2.86
CA ALA A 77 -0.22 -0.93 -1.57
C ALA A 77 -1.72 -0.62 -1.73
N THR A 78 -2.57 -1.59 -1.39
CA THR A 78 -4.03 -1.53 -1.61
C THR A 78 -4.85 -1.27 -0.35
N ASP A 79 -4.20 -1.25 0.82
CA ASP A 79 -4.84 -1.05 2.12
C ASP A 79 -5.77 0.20 2.12
N PRO A 80 -7.03 0.07 2.54
CA PRO A 80 -7.98 1.18 2.63
C PRO A 80 -7.51 2.36 3.48
N ASP A 81 -6.80 2.12 4.58
CA ASP A 81 -6.49 3.16 5.59
C ASP A 81 -5.45 4.16 5.08
N LEU A 82 -4.65 3.76 4.09
CA LEU A 82 -3.71 4.62 3.37
C LEU A 82 -4.39 5.75 2.59
N PHE A 83 -5.72 5.74 2.45
CA PHE A 83 -6.47 6.84 1.85
C PHE A 83 -6.66 8.04 2.80
N ASN A 84 -6.41 7.89 4.11
CA ASN A 84 -6.65 8.95 5.08
C ASN A 84 -5.73 10.16 4.86
N ARG A 85 -6.26 11.20 4.21
CA ARG A 85 -5.52 12.43 3.87
C ARG A 85 -5.11 13.29 5.06
N SER A 86 -5.72 13.08 6.22
CA SER A 86 -5.31 13.75 7.46
C SER A 86 -4.06 13.12 8.08
N ILE A 87 -3.78 11.85 7.76
CA ILE A 87 -2.60 11.12 8.25
C ILE A 87 -1.53 11.01 7.15
N TYR A 88 -1.93 10.88 5.88
CA TYR A 88 -1.03 10.68 4.74
C TYR A 88 -1.28 11.69 3.60
N PRO A 89 -1.11 13.00 3.83
CA PRO A 89 -1.37 14.04 2.83
C PRO A 89 -0.44 13.95 1.60
N ALA A 90 0.80 13.49 1.78
CA ALA A 90 1.80 13.36 0.71
C ALA A 90 1.81 11.98 0.02
N PHE A 91 0.92 11.06 0.42
CA PHE A 91 0.87 9.70 -0.12
C PHE A 91 -0.10 9.59 -1.31
N TYR A 92 0.31 8.86 -2.33
CA TYR A 92 -0.49 8.54 -3.51
C TYR A 92 -0.27 7.08 -3.91
N ARG A 93 -1.17 6.56 -4.74
CA ARG A 93 -1.02 5.22 -5.31
C ARG A 93 -1.61 5.12 -6.70
N THR A 94 -1.11 4.18 -7.49
CA THR A 94 -1.59 3.90 -8.85
C THR A 94 -2.56 2.71 -8.93
N VAL A 95 -2.75 1.98 -7.82
CA VAL A 95 -3.66 0.83 -7.71
C VAL A 95 -4.92 1.18 -6.92
N PRO A 96 -6.07 0.52 -7.22
CA PRO A 96 -7.29 0.71 -6.45
C PRO A 96 -7.16 0.17 -5.02
N SER A 97 -7.95 0.73 -4.11
CA SER A 97 -8.08 0.22 -2.74
C SER A 97 -8.79 -1.13 -2.68
N ASP A 98 -8.51 -1.94 -1.67
CA ASP A 98 -9.29 -3.14 -1.31
C ASP A 98 -10.75 -2.84 -0.97
N SER A 99 -11.09 -1.57 -0.72
CA SER A 99 -12.49 -1.12 -0.65
C SER A 99 -13.28 -1.48 -1.92
N ALA A 100 -12.64 -1.38 -3.10
CA ALA A 100 -13.27 -1.76 -4.37
C ALA A 100 -13.50 -3.27 -4.47
N ALA A 101 -12.53 -4.08 -4.01
CA ALA A 101 -12.66 -5.54 -3.95
C ALA A 101 -13.76 -5.96 -2.99
N THR A 102 -13.87 -5.30 -1.82
CA THR A 102 -14.93 -5.54 -0.83
C THR A 102 -16.32 -5.35 -1.44
N ILE A 103 -16.54 -4.26 -2.19
CA ILE A 103 -17.80 -4.02 -2.89
C ILE A 103 -18.10 -5.14 -3.91
N ALA A 104 -17.09 -5.61 -4.63
CA ALA A 104 -17.25 -6.70 -5.59
C ALA A 104 -17.63 -8.03 -4.89
N ILE A 105 -17.02 -8.34 -3.75
CA ILE A 105 -17.35 -9.51 -2.94
C ILE A 105 -18.81 -9.47 -2.49
N ILE A 106 -19.29 -8.35 -1.95
CA ILE A 106 -20.70 -8.21 -1.54
C ILE A 106 -21.65 -8.44 -2.71
N LYS A 107 -21.37 -7.84 -3.88
CA LYS A 107 -22.18 -8.03 -5.09
C LYS A 107 -22.22 -9.49 -5.53
N LEU A 108 -21.11 -10.22 -5.38
CA LEU A 108 -21.02 -11.65 -5.67
C LEU A 108 -21.96 -12.45 -4.74
N PHE A 109 -21.90 -12.20 -3.44
CA PHE A 109 -22.75 -12.88 -2.44
C PHE A 109 -24.24 -12.68 -2.74
N ILE A 110 -24.64 -11.44 -3.03
CA ILE A 110 -26.02 -11.10 -3.39
C ILE A 110 -26.42 -11.83 -4.68
N ARG A 111 -25.57 -11.80 -5.71
CA ARG A 111 -25.86 -12.40 -7.03
C ARG A 111 -26.10 -13.91 -6.96
N PHE A 112 -25.37 -14.60 -6.08
CA PHE A 112 -25.41 -16.06 -5.91
C PHE A 112 -26.24 -16.50 -4.69
N GLN A 113 -26.87 -15.56 -3.97
CA GLN A 113 -27.67 -15.83 -2.78
C GLN A 113 -26.88 -16.56 -1.68
N TRP A 114 -25.60 -16.27 -1.55
CA TRP A 114 -24.78 -16.74 -0.42
C TRP A 114 -25.03 -15.86 0.80
N SER A 115 -25.18 -16.49 1.97
CA SER A 115 -25.48 -15.79 3.22
C SER A 115 -24.27 -15.62 4.14
N SER A 116 -23.24 -16.45 3.97
CA SER A 116 -22.13 -16.50 4.93
C SER A 116 -20.81 -16.99 4.37
N CYS A 117 -19.70 -16.60 4.99
CA CYS A 117 -18.36 -17.06 4.65
C CYS A 117 -17.45 -17.24 5.88
N ILE A 118 -16.36 -17.98 5.69
CA ILE A 118 -15.20 -17.94 6.58
C ILE A 118 -14.18 -17.01 5.94
N LEU A 119 -13.60 -16.13 6.74
CA LEU A 119 -12.57 -15.21 6.29
C LEU A 119 -11.20 -15.70 6.73
N ILE A 120 -10.25 -15.75 5.80
CA ILE A 120 -8.85 -16.08 6.06
C ILE A 120 -8.03 -14.88 5.62
N TYR A 121 -7.19 -14.34 6.49
CA TYR A 121 -6.42 -13.13 6.23
C TYR A 121 -5.04 -13.18 6.88
N GLN A 122 -4.11 -12.38 6.37
CA GLN A 122 -2.74 -12.31 6.88
C GLN A 122 -2.68 -11.51 8.18
N ASN A 123 -1.71 -11.81 9.06
CA ASN A 123 -1.49 -11.12 10.33
C ASN A 123 -0.71 -9.79 10.19
N ASP A 124 -0.93 -9.07 9.10
CA ASP A 124 -0.34 -7.74 8.86
C ASP A 124 -1.44 -6.68 8.72
N ALA A 125 -1.04 -5.40 8.61
CA ALA A 125 -1.99 -4.29 8.47
C ALA A 125 -2.97 -4.51 7.30
N PHE A 126 -2.45 -4.94 6.14
CA PHE A 126 -3.27 -5.25 4.97
C PHE A 126 -4.35 -6.29 5.26
N GLY A 127 -3.97 -7.43 5.84
CA GLY A 127 -4.90 -8.50 6.15
C GLY A 127 -5.91 -8.11 7.23
N ILE A 128 -5.47 -7.40 8.28
CA ILE A 128 -6.31 -6.94 9.37
C ILE A 128 -7.33 -5.92 8.87
N ASP A 129 -6.90 -4.88 8.15
CA ASP A 129 -7.77 -3.79 7.71
C ASP A 129 -8.69 -4.24 6.57
N GLY A 130 -8.19 -5.09 5.68
CA GLY A 130 -9.02 -5.80 4.70
C GLY A 130 -10.10 -6.65 5.37
N SER A 131 -9.76 -7.35 6.47
CA SER A 131 -10.73 -8.17 7.20
C SER A 131 -11.83 -7.33 7.86
N ASN A 132 -11.44 -6.19 8.45
CA ASN A 132 -12.36 -5.23 9.05
C ASN A 132 -13.31 -4.63 7.99
N ALA A 133 -12.77 -4.24 6.83
CA ALA A 133 -13.55 -3.70 5.72
C ALA A 133 -14.59 -4.70 5.22
N ILE A 134 -14.19 -5.97 5.03
CA ILE A 134 -15.11 -7.04 4.62
C ILE A 134 -16.17 -7.29 5.69
N ASN A 135 -15.79 -7.42 6.96
CA ASN A 135 -16.74 -7.70 8.05
C ASN A 135 -17.79 -6.58 8.18
N ASN A 136 -17.36 -5.31 8.12
CA ASN A 136 -18.26 -4.16 8.11
C ASN A 136 -19.20 -4.17 6.90
N ALA A 137 -18.69 -4.47 5.72
CA ALA A 137 -19.51 -4.56 4.51
C ALA A 137 -20.53 -5.70 4.57
N PHE A 138 -20.16 -6.85 5.14
CA PHE A 138 -21.07 -7.99 5.34
C PHE A 138 -22.20 -7.61 6.28
N ASN A 139 -21.88 -7.04 7.45
CA ASN A 139 -22.86 -6.59 8.44
C ASN A 139 -23.86 -5.59 7.84
N ASN A 140 -23.37 -4.62 7.05
CA ASN A 140 -24.21 -3.61 6.39
C ASN A 140 -25.15 -4.18 5.32
N ASN A 141 -24.91 -5.41 4.83
CA ASN A 141 -25.69 -6.06 3.78
C ASN A 141 -26.45 -7.30 4.28
N ASN A 142 -26.59 -7.48 5.60
CA ASN A 142 -27.22 -8.66 6.22
C ASN A 142 -26.57 -10.00 5.81
N LEU A 143 -25.25 -9.98 5.60
CA LEU A 143 -24.41 -11.17 5.37
C LEU A 143 -23.59 -11.46 6.62
N THR A 144 -23.13 -12.71 6.79
CA THR A 144 -22.45 -13.12 8.02
C THR A 144 -21.04 -13.68 7.76
N VAL A 145 -20.03 -13.12 8.42
CA VAL A 145 -18.73 -13.79 8.55
C VAL A 145 -18.81 -14.75 9.75
N VAL A 146 -18.86 -16.06 9.50
CA VAL A 146 -19.10 -17.07 10.55
C VAL A 146 -17.85 -17.45 11.33
N ASN A 147 -16.68 -17.26 10.74
CA ASN A 147 -15.40 -17.48 11.39
C ASN A 147 -14.31 -16.63 10.73
N GLN A 148 -13.27 -16.33 11.49
CA GLN A 148 -12.12 -15.54 11.08
C GLN A 148 -10.85 -16.31 11.48
N ILE A 149 -10.00 -16.58 10.50
CA ILE A 149 -8.75 -17.34 10.67
C ILE A 149 -7.61 -16.44 10.24
N MET A 150 -6.69 -16.16 11.16
CA MET A 150 -5.53 -15.34 10.89
C MET A 150 -4.35 -16.23 10.51
N PHE A 151 -3.69 -15.92 9.41
CA PHE A 151 -2.48 -16.59 8.95
C PHE A 151 -1.26 -15.74 9.31
N ASN A 152 -0.34 -16.31 10.08
CA ASN A 152 0.93 -15.70 10.43
C ASN A 152 1.93 -15.83 9.27
N ILE A 153 2.28 -14.70 8.66
CA ILE A 153 3.21 -14.64 7.52
C ILE A 153 4.68 -14.86 7.90
N ASP A 154 5.05 -14.59 9.16
CA ASP A 154 6.42 -14.77 9.64
C ASP A 154 6.70 -16.24 9.98
N THR A 155 5.73 -16.91 10.61
CA THR A 155 5.84 -18.32 11.01
C THR A 155 5.26 -19.29 10.00
N LEU A 156 4.52 -18.79 9.00
CA LEU A 156 3.80 -19.56 7.99
C LEU A 156 2.76 -20.53 8.58
N THR A 157 2.02 -20.09 9.60
CA THR A 157 1.05 -20.91 10.35
C THR A 157 -0.31 -20.23 10.46
N PHE A 158 -1.39 -21.02 10.57
CA PHE A 158 -2.73 -20.53 10.94
C PHE A 158 -2.93 -20.47 12.46
#